data_AF-A0A1D1VQW2-F1
#
_entry.id   AF-A0A1D1VQW2-F1
#
_cell.length_a   1.000
_cell.length_b   1.000
_cell.length_c   1.000
_cell.angle_alpha   90.00
_cell.angle_beta   90.00
_cell.angle_gamma   90.00
#
_symmetry.space_group_name_H-M   'P 1'
#
loop_
_entity.id
_entity.type
_entity.pdbx_description
1 polymer ?
#
loop_
_entity_poly.entity_id
_entity_poly.type
_entity_poly.pdbx_seq_one_letter_code
_entity_poly.pdbx_strand_id
1 'polypeptide(L)'
;MALSVEDAERCIAPRDPTTQEFLMQQTMLRIKDPKTSLDFYSRVLGMRLLKKLDFEAGKFSLFFMGYEDENEIPKDEKERGEWALSRKATIELTHNWGTEKDESFKYHNGNTEPRGFGNCHEPLLCLFWRLFSRGLSTGSVRVTVCFAVTNTMHSLSLLQDEVPFQ
;
A
#
# COMPACT_ATOMS: atom_id res chain seq x y z
N MET A 1 6.47 -17.70 24.55
CA MET A 1 6.84 -18.88 23.75
C MET A 1 6.13 -18.76 22.41
N ALA A 2 6.78 -19.15 21.31
CA ALA A 2 6.10 -19.19 20.01
C ALA A 2 5.02 -20.27 20.04
N LEU A 3 3.89 -20.01 19.37
CA LEU A 3 2.82 -20.99 19.22
C LEU A 3 3.33 -22.16 18.37
N SER A 4 3.02 -23.40 18.77
CA SER A 4 3.35 -24.58 17.95
C SER A 4 2.51 -24.56 16.66
N VAL A 5 2.96 -25.30 15.63
CA VAL A 5 2.19 -25.42 14.38
C VAL A 5 0.86 -26.11 14.66
N GLU A 6 0.87 -27.15 15.48
CA GLU A 6 -0.31 -27.92 15.85
C GLU A 6 -1.34 -27.06 16.60
N ASP A 7 -0.88 -26.19 17.52
CA ASP A 7 -1.77 -25.28 18.23
C ASP A 7 -2.30 -24.17 17.32
N ALA A 8 -1.51 -23.70 16.36
CA ALA A 8 -1.96 -22.73 15.37
C ALA A 8 -3.05 -23.31 14.45
N GLU A 9 -2.88 -24.54 13.98
CA GLU A 9 -3.86 -25.24 13.14
C GLU A 9 -5.18 -25.48 13.88
N ARG A 10 -5.13 -25.76 15.18
CA ARG A 10 -6.33 -25.90 16.02
C ARG A 10 -7.14 -24.61 16.15
N CYS A 11 -6.54 -23.45 15.90
CA CYS A 11 -7.23 -22.16 15.91
C CYS A 11 -7.96 -21.85 14.59
N ILE A 12 -7.77 -22.65 13.53
CA ILE A 12 -8.34 -22.37 12.20
C ILE A 12 -9.64 -23.16 12.01
N ALA A 13 -10.75 -22.44 11.83
CA ALA A 13 -12.02 -23.04 11.44
C ALA A 13 -12.07 -23.32 9.93
N PRO A 14 -12.77 -24.38 9.47
CA PRO A 14 -13.02 -24.58 8.06
C PRO A 14 -13.83 -23.41 7.48
N ARG A 15 -13.58 -23.09 6.20
CA ARG A 15 -14.34 -22.03 5.52
C ARG A 15 -15.80 -22.41 5.37
N ASP A 16 -16.68 -21.50 5.75
CA ASP A 16 -18.12 -21.64 5.51
C ASP A 16 -18.41 -21.59 3.99
N PRO A 17 -19.29 -22.45 3.45
CA PRO A 17 -19.65 -22.46 2.02
C PRO A 17 -20.11 -21.10 1.48
N THR A 18 -20.75 -20.27 2.31
CA THR A 18 -21.24 -18.93 1.91
C THR A 18 -20.11 -17.91 1.68
N THR A 19 -18.90 -18.19 2.19
CA THR A 19 -17.74 -17.28 2.11
C THR A 19 -16.74 -17.68 1.03
N GLN A 20 -17.06 -18.71 0.21
CA GLN A 20 -16.10 -19.28 -0.75
C GLN A 20 -15.65 -18.29 -1.82
N GLU A 21 -16.55 -17.39 -2.24
CA GLU A 21 -16.30 -16.39 -3.28
C GLU A 21 -15.71 -15.08 -2.73
N PHE A 22 -15.59 -14.92 -1.42
CA PHE A 22 -15.03 -13.71 -0.83
C PHE A 22 -13.55 -13.58 -1.18
N LEU A 23 -13.12 -12.34 -1.43
CA LEU A 23 -11.73 -12.01 -1.74
C LEU A 23 -11.30 -10.74 -0.99
N MET A 24 -10.03 -10.69 -0.60
CA MET A 24 -9.42 -9.47 -0.07
C MET A 24 -9.14 -8.51 -1.23
N GLN A 25 -10.09 -7.62 -1.47
CA GLN A 25 -10.14 -6.81 -2.69
C GLN A 25 -9.20 -5.62 -2.61
N GLN A 26 -9.28 -4.86 -1.52
CA GLN A 26 -8.58 -3.58 -1.41
C GLN A 26 -8.04 -3.33 0.00
N THR A 27 -6.96 -2.56 0.05
CA THR A 27 -6.54 -1.83 1.25
C THR A 27 -6.60 -0.34 0.95
N MET A 28 -7.34 0.41 1.76
CA MET A 28 -7.51 1.84 1.58
C MET A 28 -6.49 2.63 2.39
N LEU A 29 -5.83 3.59 1.75
CA LEU A 29 -4.90 4.54 2.34
C LEU A 29 -5.29 5.96 1.93
N ARG A 30 -5.33 6.87 2.90
CA ARG A 30 -5.50 8.29 2.61
C ARG A 30 -4.19 8.91 2.17
N ILE A 31 -4.23 9.70 1.11
CA ILE A 31 -3.08 10.35 0.51
C ILE A 31 -3.27 11.86 0.47
N LYS A 32 -2.19 12.58 0.76
CA LYS A 32 -2.19 14.06 0.76
C LYS A 32 -2.15 14.62 -0.67
N ASP A 33 -1.21 14.14 -1.47
CA ASP A 33 -1.05 14.56 -2.86
C ASP A 33 -1.13 13.35 -3.79
N PRO A 34 -2.15 13.30 -4.67
CA PRO A 34 -2.29 12.21 -5.64
C PRO A 34 -1.19 12.19 -6.68
N LYS A 35 -0.58 13.32 -7.05
CA LYS A 35 0.47 13.34 -8.07
C LYS A 35 1.71 12.60 -7.57
N THR A 36 2.18 12.98 -6.39
CA THR A 36 3.32 12.32 -5.73
C THR A 36 3.04 10.84 -5.48
N SER A 37 1.82 10.52 -5.01
CA SER A 37 1.44 9.13 -4.70
C SER A 37 1.36 8.27 -5.95
N LEU A 38 0.68 8.74 -7.00
CA LEU A 38 0.54 7.98 -8.25
C LEU A 38 1.89 7.74 -8.93
N ASP A 39 2.79 8.73 -8.94
CA ASP A 39 4.16 8.54 -9.44
C ASP A 39 4.91 7.46 -8.64
N PHE A 40 4.84 7.51 -7.30
CA PHE A 40 5.46 6.49 -6.46
C PHE A 40 4.91 5.09 -6.73
N TYR A 41 3.59 4.90 -6.66
CA TYR A 41 2.97 3.58 -6.84
C TYR A 41 3.14 3.05 -8.27
N SER A 42 3.18 3.92 -9.29
CA SER A 42 3.36 3.49 -10.68
C SER A 42 4.82 3.31 -11.08
N ARG A 43 5.65 4.34 -10.95
CA ARG A 43 7.04 4.36 -11.43
C ARG A 43 8.00 3.61 -10.51
N VAL A 44 7.83 3.73 -9.20
CA VAL A 44 8.73 3.08 -8.22
C VAL A 44 8.29 1.67 -7.91
N LEU A 45 7.00 1.46 -7.65
CA LEU A 45 6.47 0.14 -7.31
C LEU A 45 5.98 -0.67 -8.52
N GLY A 46 5.76 -0.05 -9.68
CA GLY A 46 5.37 -0.76 -10.89
C GLY A 46 3.87 -1.04 -11.02
N MET A 47 3.02 -0.47 -10.16
CA MET A 47 1.57 -0.67 -10.23
C MET A 47 0.94 0.10 -11.41
N ARG A 48 -0.32 -0.24 -11.71
CA ARG A 48 -1.14 0.41 -12.73
C ARG A 48 -2.39 1.02 -12.11
N LEU A 49 -2.81 2.15 -12.67
CA LEU A 49 -4.06 2.80 -12.31
C LEU A 49 -5.22 2.04 -12.97
N LEU A 50 -5.96 1.30 -12.15
CA LEU A 50 -7.07 0.47 -12.59
C LEU A 50 -8.35 1.28 -12.75
N LYS A 51 -8.63 2.22 -11.84
CA LYS A 51 -9.81 3.08 -11.92
C LYS A 51 -9.60 4.36 -11.12
N LYS A 52 -10.20 5.45 -11.60
CA LYS A 52 -10.37 6.70 -10.85
C LYS A 52 -11.87 6.96 -10.66
N LEU A 53 -12.27 7.35 -9.46
CA LEU A 53 -13.63 7.77 -9.14
C LEU A 53 -13.58 9.13 -8.45
N ASP A 54 -14.47 10.05 -8.84
CA ASP A 54 -14.59 11.37 -8.23
C ASP A 54 -15.96 11.52 -7.57
N PHE A 55 -15.97 12.05 -6.35
CA PHE A 55 -17.18 12.29 -5.57
C PHE A 55 -17.28 13.77 -5.24
N GLU A 56 -17.89 14.54 -6.13
CA GLU A 56 -17.96 16.01 -6.02
C GLU A 56 -18.65 16.48 -4.74
N ALA A 57 -19.76 15.85 -4.36
CA ALA A 57 -20.51 16.19 -3.15
C ALA A 57 -19.66 16.01 -1.87
N GLY A 58 -18.78 15.01 -1.86
CA GLY A 58 -17.87 14.72 -0.74
C GLY A 58 -16.50 15.40 -0.86
N LYS A 59 -16.18 16.00 -2.00
CA LYS A 59 -14.87 16.58 -2.34
C LYS A 59 -13.70 15.62 -2.11
N PHE A 60 -13.83 14.40 -2.62
CA PHE A 60 -12.74 13.43 -2.61
C PHE A 60 -12.69 12.62 -3.91
N SER A 61 -11.50 12.08 -4.19
CA SER A 61 -11.24 11.17 -5.30
C SER A 61 -10.64 9.86 -4.79
N LEU A 62 -10.98 8.76 -5.45
CA LEU A 62 -10.43 7.44 -5.20
C LEU A 62 -9.59 7.00 -6.41
N PHE A 63 -8.40 6.48 -6.14
CA PHE A 63 -7.51 5.92 -7.15
C PHE A 63 -7.21 4.46 -6.81
N PHE A 64 -7.68 3.54 -7.64
CA PHE A 64 -7.46 2.11 -7.48
C PHE A 64 -6.18 1.72 -8.20
N MET A 65 -5.18 1.27 -7.46
CA MET A 65 -3.89 0.83 -7.97
C MET A 65 -3.74 -0.69 -7.80
N GLY A 66 -3.13 -1.38 -8.75
CA GLY A 66 -2.87 -2.81 -8.66
C GLY A 66 -1.81 -3.30 -9.64
N TYR A 67 -1.40 -4.57 -9.49
CA TYR A 67 -0.49 -5.24 -10.41
C TYR A 67 -1.27 -6.04 -11.45
N GLU A 68 -1.69 -5.36 -12.50
CA GLU A 68 -2.44 -5.95 -13.63
C GLU A 68 -1.74 -5.58 -14.94
N ASP A 69 -1.97 -6.38 -15.99
CA ASP A 69 -1.48 -6.06 -17.33
C ASP A 69 -2.29 -4.88 -17.90
N GLU A 70 -1.61 -3.91 -18.51
CA GLU A 70 -2.25 -2.76 -19.15
C GLU A 70 -3.22 -3.17 -20.26
N ASN A 71 -2.96 -4.29 -20.94
CA ASN A 71 -3.79 -4.80 -22.02
C ASN A 71 -5.09 -5.45 -21.51
N GLU A 72 -5.15 -5.83 -20.25
CA GLU A 72 -6.34 -6.43 -19.63
C GLU A 72 -7.29 -5.39 -19.05
N ILE A 73 -6.85 -4.12 -18.94
CA ILE A 73 -7.67 -3.04 -18.41
C ILE A 73 -8.73 -2.67 -19.47
N PRO A 74 -10.04 -2.86 -19.18
CA PRO A 74 -11.10 -2.51 -20.11
C PRO A 74 -11.09 -1.01 -20.43
N LYS A 75 -11.42 -0.67 -21.68
CA LYS A 75 -11.51 0.73 -22.14
C LYS A 75 -12.86 1.36 -21.85
N ASP A 76 -13.91 0.56 -21.79
CA ASP A 76 -15.24 1.03 -21.40
C ASP A 76 -15.26 1.38 -19.91
N GLU A 77 -15.80 2.54 -19.56
CA GLU A 77 -15.75 3.05 -18.19
C GLU A 77 -16.57 2.22 -17.21
N LYS A 78 -17.69 1.63 -17.65
CA LYS A 78 -18.55 0.82 -16.80
C LYS A 78 -17.90 -0.54 -16.57
N GLU A 79 -17.47 -1.21 -17.64
CA GLU A 79 -16.78 -2.49 -17.58
C GLU A 79 -15.49 -2.39 -16.74
N ARG A 80 -14.72 -1.31 -16.94
CA ARG A 80 -13.50 -1.04 -16.15
C ARG A 80 -13.80 -0.89 -14.66
N GLY A 81 -14.94 -0.31 -14.30
CA GLY A 81 -15.37 -0.17 -12.91
C GLY A 81 -15.65 -1.52 -12.25
N GLU A 82 -16.47 -2.34 -12.89
CA GLU A 82 -16.81 -3.69 -12.42
C GLU A 82 -15.55 -4.58 -12.38
N TRP A 83 -14.71 -4.51 -13.40
CA TRP A 83 -13.46 -5.24 -13.50
C TRP A 83 -12.47 -4.85 -12.39
N ALA A 84 -12.22 -3.55 -12.18
CA ALA A 84 -11.28 -3.08 -11.17
C ALA A 84 -11.68 -3.49 -9.75
N LEU A 85 -12.99 -3.43 -9.43
CA LEU A 85 -13.53 -3.84 -8.13
C LEU A 85 -13.58 -5.36 -7.93
N SER A 86 -13.34 -6.14 -8.99
CA SER A 86 -13.19 -7.60 -8.90
C SER A 86 -11.74 -8.05 -8.69
N ARG A 87 -10.75 -7.15 -8.83
CA ARG A 87 -9.33 -7.48 -8.69
C ARG A 87 -8.97 -7.69 -7.23
N LYS A 88 -8.06 -8.64 -6.98
CA LYS A 88 -7.54 -8.94 -5.65
C LYS A 88 -6.40 -7.99 -5.30
N ALA A 89 -6.20 -7.74 -4.01
CA ALA A 89 -5.02 -7.05 -3.49
C ALA A 89 -4.73 -5.67 -4.12
N THR A 90 -5.78 -4.91 -4.43
CA THR A 90 -5.66 -3.52 -4.89
C THR A 90 -5.34 -2.58 -3.72
N ILE A 91 -4.76 -1.42 -4.04
CA ILE A 91 -4.59 -0.31 -3.11
C ILE A 91 -5.53 0.81 -3.55
N GLU A 92 -6.47 1.16 -2.67
CA GLU A 92 -7.36 2.30 -2.84
C GLU A 92 -6.69 3.53 -2.21
N LEU A 93 -6.31 4.50 -3.03
CA LEU A 93 -5.76 5.76 -2.55
C LEU A 93 -6.87 6.82 -2.51
N THR A 94 -7.25 7.25 -1.31
CA THR A 94 -8.28 8.27 -1.10
C THR A 94 -7.63 9.65 -0.95
N HIS A 95 -7.96 10.57 -1.85
CA HIS A 95 -7.52 11.96 -1.79
C HIS A 95 -8.69 12.87 -1.43
N ASN A 96 -8.57 13.58 -0.30
CA ASN A 96 -9.48 14.66 0.04
C ASN A 96 -8.98 15.95 -0.62
N TRP A 97 -9.84 16.61 -1.39
CA TRP A 97 -9.44 17.74 -2.23
C TRP A 97 -8.95 18.93 -1.40
N GLY A 98 -7.82 19.51 -1.80
CA GLY A 98 -7.21 20.67 -1.15
C GLY A 98 -6.19 20.31 -0.06
N THR A 99 -6.13 19.04 0.38
CA THR A 99 -5.11 18.61 1.35
C THR A 99 -3.69 18.75 0.82
N GLU A 100 -3.50 18.71 -0.51
CA GLU A 100 -2.24 18.92 -1.18
C GLU A 100 -1.72 20.37 -1.08
N LYS A 101 -2.61 21.33 -0.81
CA LYS A 101 -2.28 22.77 -0.70
C LYS A 101 -2.03 23.22 0.73
N ASP A 102 -2.44 22.42 1.71
CA ASP A 102 -2.22 22.72 3.12
C ASP A 102 -0.88 22.12 3.58
N GLU A 103 0.14 22.97 3.75
CA GLU A 103 1.47 22.55 4.19
C GLU A 103 1.46 21.94 5.60
N SER A 104 0.55 22.39 6.47
CA SER A 104 0.44 21.92 7.86
C SER A 104 -0.24 20.55 7.96
N PHE A 105 -1.07 20.22 6.98
CA PHE A 105 -1.83 18.98 6.97
C PHE A 105 -0.94 17.76 6.74
N LYS A 106 -1.09 16.74 7.60
CA LYS A 106 -0.40 15.45 7.50
C LYS A 106 -1.33 14.34 7.97
N TYR A 107 -1.39 13.24 7.22
CA TYR A 107 -2.01 12.02 7.70
C TYR A 107 -1.09 11.33 8.71
N HIS A 108 -1.71 10.71 9.71
CA HIS A 108 -1.01 9.88 10.68
C HIS A 108 -0.79 8.49 10.08
N ASN A 109 0.43 7.96 10.22
CA ASN A 109 0.83 6.70 9.59
C ASN A 109 0.59 5.46 10.48
N GLY A 110 0.02 5.63 11.67
CA GLY A 110 -0.29 4.59 12.66
C GLY A 110 0.91 3.95 13.36
N ASN A 111 2.15 4.35 13.00
CA ASN A 111 3.39 3.82 13.59
C ASN A 111 3.86 4.60 14.82
N THR A 112 3.23 5.73 15.12
CA THR A 112 3.39 6.53 16.35
C THR A 112 2.08 6.58 17.12
N GLU A 113 2.08 7.07 18.37
CA GLU A 113 0.81 7.19 19.11
C GLU A 113 -0.17 8.17 18.42
N PRO A 114 -1.49 7.87 18.41
CA PRO A 114 -2.11 6.60 18.77
C PRO A 114 -1.83 5.52 17.73
N ARG A 115 -1.31 4.36 18.17
CA ARG A 115 -0.92 3.27 17.25
C ARG A 115 -2.12 2.50 16.72
N GLY A 116 -1.98 1.99 15.50
CA GLY A 116 -3.00 1.14 14.86
C GLY A 116 -2.45 0.45 13.64
N PHE A 117 -2.76 0.98 12.46
CA PHE A 117 -2.21 0.49 11.19
C PHE A 117 -0.68 0.64 11.15
N GLY A 118 0.05 -0.44 10.88
CA GLY A 118 1.51 -0.42 10.79
C GLY A 118 2.00 -0.07 9.39
N ASN A 119 2.06 -1.06 8.50
CA ASN A 119 2.50 -0.89 7.11
C ASN A 119 1.80 -1.92 6.20
N CYS A 120 1.59 -1.59 4.92
CA CYS A 120 1.20 -2.56 3.87
C CYS A 120 2.40 -3.43 3.39
N HIS A 121 3.51 -3.49 4.15
CA HIS A 121 4.81 -3.85 3.60
C HIS A 121 5.09 -5.35 3.42
N GLU A 122 4.39 -6.27 4.08
CA GLU A 122 4.70 -7.70 4.02
C GLU A 122 4.78 -8.26 2.57
N PRO A 123 3.81 -7.98 1.67
CA PRO A 123 3.93 -8.39 0.25
C PRO A 123 4.97 -7.58 -0.54
N LEU A 124 5.21 -6.32 -0.17
CA LEU A 124 6.19 -5.44 -0.83
C LEU A 124 7.64 -5.76 -0.44
N LEU A 125 7.87 -6.39 0.71
CA LEU A 125 9.18 -6.80 1.20
C LEU A 125 9.86 -7.79 0.24
N CYS A 126 9.09 -8.72 -0.32
CA CYS A 126 9.55 -9.65 -1.35
C CYS A 126 9.95 -8.92 -2.65
N LEU A 127 9.23 -7.85 -3.01
CA LEU A 127 9.54 -7.04 -4.18
C LEU A 127 10.84 -6.25 -3.96
N PHE A 128 11.02 -5.65 -2.78
CA PHE A 128 12.25 -4.94 -2.42
C PHE A 128 13.45 -5.87 -2.30
N TRP A 129 13.31 -7.06 -1.72
CA TRP A 129 14.36 -8.09 -1.73
C TRP A 129 14.74 -8.49 -3.16
N ARG A 130 13.75 -8.64 -4.06
CA ARG A 130 13.98 -8.93 -5.50
C ARG A 130 14.63 -7.76 -6.25
N LEU A 131 14.31 -6.51 -5.92
CA LEU A 131 14.93 -5.31 -6.50
C LEU A 131 16.37 -5.14 -6.01
N PHE A 132 16.61 -5.35 -4.71
CA PHE A 132 17.93 -5.26 -4.08
C PHE A 132 18.87 -6.39 -4.54
N SER A 133 18.37 -7.63 -4.66
CA SER A 133 19.13 -8.75 -5.23
C SER A 133 19.41 -8.60 -6.74
N ARG A 134 18.70 -7.70 -7.43
CA ARG A 134 18.93 -7.35 -8.85
C ARG A 134 19.72 -6.05 -9.05
N GLY A 135 20.20 -5.41 -7.97
CA GLY A 135 21.03 -4.20 -8.05
C GLY A 135 20.29 -2.94 -8.54
N LEU A 136 18.96 -2.92 -8.47
CA LEU A 136 18.17 -1.75 -8.87
C LEU A 136 18.15 -0.73 -7.72
N SER A 137 18.83 0.41 -7.93
CA SER A 137 18.82 1.56 -7.04
C SER A 137 17.43 2.21 -7.02
N THR A 138 16.75 2.18 -5.88
CA THR A 138 15.59 3.04 -5.62
C THR A 138 16.11 4.43 -5.27
N GLY A 139 16.58 5.19 -6.27
CA GLY A 139 17.22 6.49 -6.04
C GLY A 139 16.46 7.36 -5.04
N SER A 140 17.15 8.02 -4.10
CA SER A 140 16.68 8.94 -3.04
C SER A 140 15.33 8.67 -2.33
N VAL A 141 14.73 7.48 -2.48
CA VAL A 141 13.50 7.12 -1.77
C VAL A 141 13.89 6.68 -0.38
N ARG A 142 13.48 7.44 0.63
CA ARG A 142 13.63 7.05 2.04
C ARG A 142 12.62 5.95 2.35
N VAL A 143 13.06 4.70 2.26
CA VAL A 143 12.28 3.53 2.69
C VAL A 143 12.67 3.22 4.14
N THR A 144 11.77 3.48 5.07
CA THR A 144 11.96 3.00 6.45
C THR A 144 11.50 1.55 6.52
N VAL A 145 12.46 0.62 6.54
CA VAL A 145 12.20 -0.78 6.87
C VAL A 145 12.13 -0.89 8.39
N CYS A 146 10.92 -0.82 8.94
CA CYS A 146 10.72 -1.11 10.36
C CYS A 146 10.56 -2.62 10.51
N PHE A 147 11.61 -3.30 10.99
CA PHE A 147 11.49 -4.68 11.47
C PHE A 147 10.60 -4.66 12.71
N ALA A 148 9.32 -5.02 12.56
CA ALA A 148 8.49 -5.34 13.71
C ALA A 148 8.84 -6.75 14.19
N VAL A 149 10.02 -6.92 14.79
CA VAL A 149 10.27 -8.06 15.68
C VAL A 149 9.56 -7.71 16.99
N THR A 150 8.55 -8.50 17.31
CA THR A 150 7.74 -8.36 18.52
C THR A 150 8.62 -8.26 19.76
N ASN A 151 8.30 -7.27 20.60
CA ASN A 151 8.80 -7.01 21.94
C ASN A 151 10.32 -6.78 22.10
N THR A 152 10.62 -5.53 22.49
CA THR A 152 11.89 -5.04 23.03
C THR A 152 12.98 -4.82 21.98
N MET A 153 13.02 -3.65 21.34
CA MET A 153 14.30 -3.15 20.81
C MET A 153 14.42 -1.63 20.92
N HIS A 154 15.58 -1.26 21.47
CA HIS A 154 16.18 0.05 21.43
C HIS A 154 16.22 0.62 20.01
N SER A 155 16.02 1.93 19.92
CA SER A 155 16.34 2.73 18.74
C SER A 155 17.78 2.48 18.30
N LEU A 156 17.97 1.87 17.13
CA LEU A 156 19.23 1.96 16.39
C LEU A 156 19.06 3.04 15.33
N SER A 157 19.63 4.22 15.61
CA SER A 157 19.84 5.30 14.65
C SER A 157 21.18 5.10 13.95
N LEU A 158 21.17 4.60 12.70
CA LEU A 158 22.31 4.54 11.77
C LEU A 158 21.71 4.56 10.36
N LEU A 159 22.05 5.39 9.38
CA LEU A 159 23.12 6.37 9.17
C LEU A 159 22.51 7.60 8.46
N GLN A 160 22.85 8.80 8.94
CA GLN A 160 22.85 10.01 8.13
C GLN A 160 24.13 9.98 7.30
N ASP A 161 24.02 9.83 5.99
CA ASP A 161 25.05 10.32 5.08
C ASP A 161 24.33 11.08 3.96
N GLU A 162 24.36 12.40 4.06
CA GLU A 162 24.05 13.30 2.97
C GLU A 162 25.19 13.21 1.96
N VAL A 163 24.87 12.83 0.72
CA VAL A 163 25.79 13.02 -0.41
C VAL A 163 25.40 14.35 -1.07
N PRO A 164 26.29 15.36 -1.10
CA PRO A 164 25.99 16.64 -1.75
C PRO A 164 25.92 16.48 -3.26
N PHE A 165 24.96 17.17 -3.88
CA PHE A 165 24.86 17.32 -5.33
C PHE A 165 25.92 18.34 -5.81
N GLN A 166 26.68 17.98 -6.85
CA GLN A 166 27.28 18.95 -7.78
C GLN A 166 26.45 18.98 -9.07
#